data_AF-A0A843LZD5-F1
#
_entry.id   AF-A0A843LZD5-F1
#
_cell.length_a   1.000
_cell.length_b   1.000
_cell.length_c   1.000
_cell.angle_alpha   90.00
_cell.angle_beta   90.00
_cell.angle_gamma   90.00
#
_symmetry.space_group_name_H-M   'P 1'
#
loop_
_entity.id
_entity.type
_entity.pdbx_description
1 polymer ?
#
loop_
_entity_poly.entity_id
_entity_poly.type
_entity_poly.pdbx_seq_one_letter_code
_entity_poly.pdbx_strand_id
1 'polypeptide(L)'
;MADTTQKSGSRRLARERIVILFERAAEFYPENPEWSNRCVELARRIGMRHRVRIEPPLKRRFCRRCNSYLVPGSNARVRIHRGRVVVTCLKCGHRSRYPIGRSKL
;
A
#
# COMPACT_ATOMS: atom_id res chain seq x y z
N MET A 1 -23.74 -15.80 -20.30
CA MET A 1 -22.29 -15.87 -20.55
C MET A 1 -21.72 -14.47 -20.37
N ALA A 2 -20.87 -14.22 -19.36
CA ALA A 2 -20.44 -12.87 -18.98
C ALA A 2 -19.21 -12.43 -19.77
N ASP A 3 -19.38 -11.36 -20.55
CA ASP A 3 -18.37 -10.70 -21.39
C ASP A 3 -17.00 -10.60 -20.71
N THR A 4 -16.03 -11.33 -21.27
CA THR A 4 -14.64 -11.40 -20.82
C THR A 4 -13.84 -10.15 -21.20
N THR A 5 -14.36 -9.32 -22.10
CA THR A 5 -13.67 -8.18 -22.71
C THR A 5 -13.72 -6.94 -21.80
N GLN A 6 -14.87 -6.65 -21.15
CA GLN A 6 -14.99 -5.58 -20.15
C GLN A 6 -14.12 -5.78 -18.88
N LYS A 7 -13.79 -7.03 -18.53
CA LYS A 7 -13.05 -7.37 -17.30
C LYS A 7 -11.57 -6.95 -17.31
N SER A 8 -10.98 -6.71 -18.48
CA SER A 8 -9.56 -6.33 -18.60
C SER A 8 -9.37 -4.82 -18.38
N GLY A 9 -10.22 -3.99 -18.97
CA GLY A 9 -10.21 -2.52 -18.82
C GLY A 9 -10.48 -2.07 -17.39
N SER A 10 -11.48 -2.68 -16.72
CA SER A 10 -11.80 -2.37 -15.32
C SER A 10 -10.64 -2.64 -14.35
N ARG A 11 -9.89 -3.74 -14.57
CA ARG A 11 -8.72 -4.08 -13.75
C ARG A 11 -7.53 -3.16 -14.01
N ARG A 12 -7.32 -2.73 -15.26
CA ARG A 12 -6.29 -1.75 -15.61
C ARG A 12 -6.58 -0.40 -14.95
N LEU A 13 -7.79 0.13 -15.11
CA LEU A 13 -8.20 1.39 -14.49
C LEU A 13 -8.11 1.34 -12.96
N ALA A 14 -8.46 0.20 -12.35
CA ALA A 14 -8.30 0.00 -10.92
C ALA A 14 -6.83 0.07 -10.46
N ARG A 15 -5.87 -0.47 -11.25
CA ARG A 15 -4.44 -0.33 -10.95
C ARG A 15 -3.99 1.12 -11.01
N GLU A 16 -4.32 1.81 -12.10
CA GLU A 16 -4.00 3.23 -12.29
C GLU A 16 -4.56 4.07 -11.13
N ARG A 17 -5.83 3.84 -10.75
CA ARG A 17 -6.45 4.56 -9.63
C ARG A 17 -5.78 4.28 -8.29
N ILE A 18 -5.34 3.05 -8.04
CA ILE A 18 -4.58 2.71 -6.83
C ILE A 18 -3.28 3.52 -6.79
N VAL A 19 -2.53 3.57 -7.89
CA VAL A 19 -1.26 4.32 -7.97
C VAL A 19 -1.50 5.81 -7.65
N ILE A 20 -2.46 6.45 -8.32
CA ILE A 20 -2.82 7.85 -8.11
C ILE A 20 -3.20 8.12 -6.64
N LEU A 21 -3.97 7.23 -6.01
CA LEU A 21 -4.34 7.39 -4.61
C LEU A 21 -3.12 7.30 -3.66
N PHE A 22 -2.11 6.49 -3.98
CA PHE A 22 -0.88 6.44 -3.19
C PHE A 22 -0.01 7.68 -3.40
N GLU A 23 -0.01 8.28 -4.59
CA GLU A 23 0.67 9.56 -4.86
C GLU A 23 0.04 10.69 -4.06
N ARG A 24 -1.30 10.83 -4.13
CA ARG A 24 -2.04 11.80 -3.31
C ARG A 24 -1.86 11.57 -1.81
N ALA A 25 -1.79 10.31 -1.37
CA ALA A 25 -1.51 10.01 0.02
C ALA A 25 -0.12 10.53 0.46
N ALA A 26 0.88 10.53 -0.43
CA ALA A 26 2.18 11.10 -0.14
C ALA A 26 2.14 12.62 -0.08
N GLU A 27 1.43 13.27 -1.01
CA GLU A 27 1.24 14.73 -1.04
C GLU A 27 0.53 15.26 0.21
N PHE A 28 -0.53 14.59 0.66
CA PHE A 28 -1.30 15.05 1.82
C PHE A 28 -0.62 14.79 3.16
N TYR A 29 0.39 13.92 3.24
CA TYR A 29 0.93 13.49 4.53
C TYR A 29 1.55 14.61 5.38
N PRO A 30 2.34 15.55 4.81
CA PRO A 30 2.93 16.63 5.58
C PRO A 30 1.90 17.57 6.20
N GLU A 31 0.77 17.78 5.51
CA GLU A 31 -0.28 18.72 5.92
C GLU A 31 -1.36 18.06 6.78
N ASN A 32 -1.81 16.87 6.37
CA ASN A 32 -2.93 16.16 6.96
C ASN A 32 -2.79 14.62 6.83
N PRO A 33 -2.18 13.95 7.82
CA PRO A 33 -2.01 12.50 7.82
C PRO A 33 -3.33 11.71 7.71
N GLU A 34 -4.46 12.26 8.18
CA GLU A 34 -5.78 11.63 8.09
C GLU A 34 -6.25 11.50 6.64
N TRP A 35 -5.98 12.51 5.80
CA TRP A 35 -6.28 12.45 4.36
C TRP A 35 -5.44 11.38 3.65
N SER A 36 -4.16 11.26 3.99
CA SER A 36 -3.31 10.18 3.49
C SER A 36 -3.85 8.80 3.85
N ASN A 37 -4.30 8.63 5.10
CA ASN A 37 -4.90 7.37 5.57
C ASN A 37 -6.17 7.05 4.76
N ARG A 38 -7.00 8.07 4.48
CA ARG A 38 -8.22 7.91 3.69
C ARG A 38 -7.94 7.50 2.25
N CYS A 39 -6.92 8.09 1.61
CA CYS A 39 -6.48 7.71 0.27
C CYS A 39 -6.05 6.24 0.20
N VAL A 40 -5.24 5.78 1.16
CA VAL A 40 -4.81 4.38 1.26
C VAL A 40 -5.99 3.44 1.47
N GLU A 41 -6.93 3.81 2.35
CA GLU A 41 -8.13 3.04 2.62
C GLU A 41 -8.98 2.85 1.34
N LEU A 42 -9.14 3.92 0.55
CA LEU A 42 -9.83 3.88 -0.74
C LEU A 42 -9.07 2.98 -1.73
N ALA A 43 -7.75 3.12 -1.83
CA ALA A 43 -6.93 2.29 -2.72
C ALA A 43 -7.05 0.79 -2.37
N ARG A 44 -7.06 0.47 -1.07
CA ARG A 44 -7.28 -0.89 -0.59
C ARG A 44 -8.66 -1.42 -0.95
N ARG A 45 -9.72 -0.61 -0.79
CA ARG A 45 -11.10 -0.97 -1.17
C ARG A 45 -11.23 -1.23 -2.68
N ILE A 46 -10.62 -0.41 -3.52
CA ILE A 46 -10.58 -0.62 -4.98
C ILE A 46 -9.89 -1.94 -5.31
N GLY A 47 -8.71 -2.21 -4.71
CA GLY A 47 -7.98 -3.45 -4.93
C GLY A 47 -8.80 -4.69 -4.56
N MET A 48 -9.50 -4.66 -3.43
CA MET A 48 -10.39 -5.75 -3.01
C MET A 48 -11.57 -5.93 -3.98
N ARG A 49 -12.26 -4.85 -4.34
CA ARG A 49 -13.43 -4.88 -5.24
C ARG A 49 -13.10 -5.45 -6.62
N HIS A 50 -12.01 -4.99 -7.22
CA HIS A 50 -11.61 -5.40 -8.57
C HIS A 50 -10.68 -6.62 -8.58
N ARG A 51 -10.43 -7.24 -7.41
CA ARG A 51 -9.47 -8.36 -7.23
C ARG A 51 -8.09 -8.06 -7.81
N VAL A 52 -7.65 -6.81 -7.67
CA VAL A 52 -6.35 -6.32 -8.13
C VAL A 52 -5.38 -6.30 -6.96
N ARG A 53 -4.22 -6.93 -7.15
CA ARG A 53 -3.14 -6.90 -6.17
C ARG A 53 -2.46 -5.53 -6.18
N ILE A 54 -2.42 -4.87 -5.02
CA ILE A 54 -1.57 -3.71 -4.80
C ILE A 54 -0.11 -4.12 -4.97
N GLU A 55 0.63 -3.38 -5.79
CA GLU A 55 2.01 -3.68 -6.13
C GLU A 55 2.93 -3.72 -4.89
N PRO A 56 3.96 -4.57 -4.87
CA PRO A 56 4.84 -4.74 -3.71
C PRO A 56 5.42 -3.43 -3.13
N PRO A 57 5.84 -2.43 -3.93
CA PRO A 57 6.32 -1.15 -3.40
C PRO A 57 5.22 -0.40 -2.64
N LEU A 58 4.03 -0.28 -3.22
CA LEU A 58 2.87 0.38 -2.60
C LEU A 58 2.40 -0.37 -1.35
N LYS A 59 2.44 -1.71 -1.39
CA LYS A 59 2.03 -2.57 -0.27
C LYS A 59 2.86 -2.38 1.00
N ARG A 60 4.07 -1.80 0.87
CA ARG A 60 4.96 -1.45 2.00
C ARG A 60 4.67 -0.06 2.57
N ARG A 61 3.97 0.81 1.83
CA ARG A 61 3.67 2.21 2.19
C ARG A 61 2.42 2.37 3.05
N PHE A 62 1.81 1.28 3.53
CA PHE A 62 0.70 1.40 4.46
C PHE A 62 0.61 0.28 5.49
N CYS A 63 -0.06 0.58 6.60
CA CYS A 63 -0.37 -0.38 7.63
C CYS A 63 -1.57 -1.25 7.23
N ARG A 64 -1.36 -2.56 7.12
CA ARG A 64 -2.44 -3.50 6.79
C ARG A 64 -3.49 -3.67 7.90
N ARG A 65 -3.24 -3.16 9.10
CA ARG A 65 -4.18 -3.20 10.23
C ARG A 65 -5.06 -1.95 10.27
N CYS A 66 -4.48 -0.77 10.42
CA CYS A 66 -5.22 0.48 10.61
C CYS A 66 -5.31 1.36 9.36
N ASN A 67 -4.83 0.90 8.20
CA ASN A 67 -4.79 1.63 6.93
C ASN A 67 -3.97 2.93 6.96
N SER A 68 -3.14 3.15 7.98
CA SER A 68 -2.31 4.35 8.03
C SER A 68 -1.28 4.36 6.90
N TYR A 69 -1.15 5.50 6.21
CA TYR A 69 -0.04 5.74 5.30
C TYR A 69 1.26 5.77 6.11
N LEU A 70 2.28 5.02 5.67
CA LEU A 70 3.51 4.81 6.42
C LEU A 70 4.64 5.62 5.82
N VAL A 71 5.17 6.56 6.60
CA VAL A 71 6.37 7.34 6.29
C VAL A 71 7.49 6.91 7.24
N PRO A 72 8.54 6.25 6.73
CA PRO A 72 9.71 5.87 7.52
C PRO A 72 10.31 7.09 8.24
N GLY A 73 10.63 6.95 9.52
CA GLY A 73 11.19 8.02 10.34
C GLY A 73 10.15 8.94 10.97
N SER A 74 8.93 9.00 10.44
CA SER A 74 7.81 9.77 11.03
C SER A 74 6.88 8.86 11.83
N ASN A 75 6.05 8.06 11.16
CA ASN A 75 5.07 7.18 11.82
C ASN A 75 5.33 5.67 11.58
N ALA A 76 6.45 5.35 10.94
CA ALA A 76 6.88 4.00 10.67
C ALA A 76 8.35 3.79 11.06
N ARG A 77 8.61 2.68 11.74
CA ARG A 77 9.97 2.22 12.08
C ARG A 77 10.36 1.07 11.18
N VAL A 78 11.45 1.22 10.45
CA VAL A 78 12.02 0.18 9.58
C VAL A 78 13.25 -0.42 10.25
N ARG A 79 13.33 -1.74 10.33
CA ARG A 79 14.50 -2.49 10.83
C ARG A 79 14.83 -3.63 9.89
N ILE A 80 16.10 -3.94 9.75
CA ILE A 80 16.56 -5.15 9.06
C ILE A 80 16.96 -6.17 10.13
N HIS A 81 16.36 -7.36 10.07
CA HIS A 81 16.68 -8.43 11.02
C HIS A 81 16.54 -9.80 10.36
N ARG A 82 17.57 -10.64 10.48
CA ARG A 82 17.61 -12.03 9.97
C ARG A 82 17.12 -12.14 8.52
N GLY A 83 17.69 -11.33 7.61
CA GLY A 83 17.37 -11.34 6.18
C GLY A 83 15.96 -10.81 5.83
N ARG A 84 15.33 -10.05 6.72
CA ARG A 84 13.98 -9.49 6.52
C ARG A 84 13.94 -8.02 6.86
N VAL A 85 13.21 -7.25 6.07
CA VAL A 85 12.79 -5.88 6.41
C VAL A 85 11.53 -5.96 7.25
N VAL A 86 11.61 -5.46 8.48
CA VAL A 86 10.50 -5.35 9.42
C VAL A 86 10.05 -3.89 9.47
N VAL A 87 8.83 -3.63 9.01
CA VAL A 87 8.18 -2.33 9.08
C VAL A 87 7.16 -2.35 10.22
N THR A 88 7.34 -1.49 11.20
CA THR A 88 6.45 -1.33 12.36
C THR A 88 5.65 -0.04 12.22
N CYS A 89 4.33 -0.13 12.25
CA CYS A 89 3.46 1.03 12.33
C CYS A 89 3.49 1.57 13.77
N LEU A 90 3.88 2.83 13.94
CA LEU A 90 3.95 3.46 15.26
C LEU A 90 2.57 3.89 15.78
N LYS A 91 1.56 4.00 14.91
CA LYS A 91 0.17 4.33 15.31
C LYS A 91 -0.57 3.17 15.98
N CYS A 92 -0.39 1.92 15.52
CA CYS A 92 -1.14 0.75 16.02
C CYS A 92 -0.29 -0.45 16.43
N GLY A 93 1.04 -0.34 16.36
CA GLY A 93 2.00 -1.38 16.73
C GLY A 93 2.12 -2.55 15.75
N HIS A 94 1.32 -2.60 14.66
CA HIS A 94 1.35 -3.70 13.71
C HIS A 94 2.72 -3.80 12.99
N ARG A 95 3.22 -5.03 12.83
CA ARG A 95 4.52 -5.32 12.21
C ARG A 95 4.33 -6.12 10.91
N SER A 96 4.78 -5.55 9.80
CA SER A 96 4.87 -6.23 8.52
C SER A 96 6.31 -6.66 8.26
N ARG A 97 6.49 -7.90 7.77
CA ARG A 97 7.80 -8.47 7.47
C ARG A 97 7.90 -8.77 5.97
N TYR A 98 9.00 -8.35 5.36
CA TYR A 98 9.28 -8.56 3.95
C TYR A 98 10.63 -9.27 3.81
N PRO A 99 10.71 -10.42 3.14
CA PRO A 99 11.99 -11.06 2.87
C PRO A 99 12.85 -10.14 2.00
N ILE A 100 14.13 -10.03 2.34
CA ILE A 100 15.14 -9.48 1.45
C ILE A 100 15.48 -10.64 0.51
N GLY A 101 14.74 -10.76 -0.58
CA GLY A 101 15.05 -11.76 -1.60
C GLY A 101 16.44 -11.50 -2.15
N ARG A 102 17.23 -12.56 -2.38
CA ARG A 102 18.39 -12.48 -3.27
C ARG A 102 17.88 -11.94 -4.59
N SER A 103 18.40 -10.80 -5.04
CA SER A 103 18.22 -10.37 -6.42
C SER A 103 18.57 -11.57 -7.30
N LYS A 104 17.63 -12.06 -8.11
CA LYS A 104 18.05 -12.77 -9.32
C LYS A 104 18.63 -11.66 -10.20
N LEU A 105 19.95 -11.52 -10.14
CA LEU A 105 20.72 -10.97 -11.25
C LEU A 105 20.41 -11.78 -12.50
#